data_AF-A0A9N9MCX8-F1
#
_entry.id   AF-A0A9N9MCX8-F1
#
_cell.length_a   1.000
_cell.length_b   1.000
_cell.length_c   1.000
_cell.angle_alpha   90.00
_cell.angle_beta   90.00
_cell.angle_gamma   90.00
#
_symmetry.space_group_name_H-M   'P 1'
#
loop_
_entity.id
_entity.type
_entity.pdbx_description
1 polymer ?
#
loop_
_entity_poly.entity_id
_entity_poly.type
_entity_poly.pdbx_seq_one_letter_code
_entity_poly.pdbx_strand_id
1 'polypeptide(L)'
;MSKDQFLSCGVCRQICSSGCQSCNSLVDKQCIKSQNQKIPFSKIKKKKKILSTLDCLISVFIVTPLVVACWRGTSQLMDVYGEYFPPLESFIIGTLTYIVIGISQESFHGLINRKHKSWTGTICAFFCMKMYTIVLNAVTNMHWRGGWTIVEEYFGIHESETQGYVVNNGRGAFCFFTICFLLMFSMRCLRNLNSPPFEICLDYGDDMFLFPNMFKVKVSEKISLYIFDVVFSIAVVGNLGMTVWQGIWLLIDLYFFPSNEVFSAWGGLFLGYVIIAIVFLLQPFMKKCCDNLNGIPRLLVADSYMMFSVLGVILVWRGIWNLLNIYFITENEELSYWISLWVPMLILIIMGCSNSVLVRGVCLDCEEPDGSCVLFPCNYLKTIFDQEKSDTWHSLWTGVATNKLEISDINKSANTKSLSYHSVQIIENSDDLKNNNVERIGIS
;
A
#
# COMPACT_ATOMS: atom_id res chain seq x y z
N MET A 1 -43.39 51.46 11.07
CA MET A 1 -43.08 51.29 12.50
C MET A 1 -42.12 50.09 12.58
N SER A 2 -40.81 50.26 12.38
CA SER A 2 -39.74 50.67 13.34
C SER A 2 -39.64 49.72 14.55
N LYS A 3 -38.49 49.20 14.99
CA LYS A 3 -37.09 49.72 15.12
C LYS A 3 -36.09 48.54 15.03
N ASP A 4 -34.99 48.60 14.27
CA ASP A 4 -33.65 49.17 14.57
C ASP A 4 -32.91 48.57 15.79
N GLN A 5 -31.80 47.85 15.53
CA GLN A 5 -30.45 48.31 15.93
C GLN A 5 -29.31 47.50 15.26
N PHE A 6 -28.50 48.23 14.50
CA PHE A 6 -27.17 47.91 13.96
C PHE A 6 -26.07 48.07 15.04
N LEU A 7 -25.00 47.26 14.94
CA LEU A 7 -23.61 47.56 15.34
C LEU A 7 -22.72 46.59 14.52
N SER A 8 -22.27 46.97 13.33
CA SER A 8 -21.09 47.80 13.01
C SER A 8 -19.74 47.10 13.21
N CYS A 9 -19.22 46.61 12.08
CA CYS A 9 -17.82 46.36 11.79
C CYS A 9 -16.99 47.67 11.87
N GLY A 10 -15.69 47.60 12.16
CA GLY A 10 -14.80 48.71 11.89
C GLY A 10 -13.37 48.56 12.39
N VAL A 11 -12.46 48.08 11.52
CA VAL A 11 -11.11 48.65 11.35
C VAL A 11 -10.68 48.42 9.90
N CYS A 12 -11.01 49.36 9.02
CA CYS A 12 -10.26 49.71 7.80
C CYS A 12 -10.92 50.93 7.15
N ARG A 13 -10.59 52.14 7.63
CA ARG A 13 -10.65 53.38 6.84
C ARG A 13 -10.07 54.54 7.65
N GLN A 14 -8.89 54.98 7.23
CA GLN A 14 -8.45 56.34 7.45
C GLN A 14 -7.85 56.84 6.13
N ILE A 15 -8.17 58.10 5.81
CA ILE A 15 -7.50 58.97 4.85
C ILE A 15 -7.90 58.76 3.37
N CYS A 16 -8.87 59.52 2.88
CA CYS A 16 -8.61 60.81 2.22
C CYS A 16 -9.90 61.39 1.60
N SER A 17 -10.23 62.61 1.98
CA SER A 17 -11.28 63.46 1.42
C SER A 17 -10.63 64.71 0.84
N SER A 18 -10.55 64.82 -0.47
CA SER A 18 -10.41 66.10 -1.20
C SER A 18 -10.51 65.82 -2.70
N GLY A 19 -11.39 66.56 -3.38
CA GLY A 19 -11.72 66.34 -4.78
C GLY A 19 -10.52 66.50 -5.72
N CYS A 20 -10.49 65.64 -6.74
CA CYS A 20 -9.87 65.95 -8.02
C CYS A 20 -10.57 65.13 -9.10
N GLN A 21 -11.34 65.80 -9.96
CA GLN A 21 -11.72 65.28 -11.27
C GLN A 21 -10.44 65.12 -12.09
N SER A 22 -9.93 63.90 -12.23
CA SER A 22 -9.09 63.42 -13.34
C SER A 22 -8.42 62.11 -12.90
N CYS A 23 -9.08 60.98 -13.18
CA CYS A 23 -8.42 59.66 -13.33
C CYS A 23 -9.41 58.65 -13.93
N ASN A 24 -10.22 59.07 -14.90
CA ASN A 24 -10.93 58.16 -15.81
C ASN A 24 -10.04 57.89 -17.02
N SER A 25 -9.02 57.06 -16.83
CA SER A 25 -8.36 56.27 -17.89
C SER A 25 -7.12 55.62 -17.28
N LEU A 26 -7.21 54.36 -16.82
CA LEU A 26 -6.09 53.40 -16.80
C LEU A 26 -6.38 52.08 -16.05
N VAL A 27 -7.55 51.91 -15.41
CA VAL A 27 -7.85 50.65 -14.68
C VAL A 27 -8.68 49.63 -15.49
N ASP A 28 -9.31 50.03 -16.60
CA ASP A 28 -10.22 49.15 -17.36
C ASP A 28 -9.59 48.34 -18.51
N LYS A 29 -8.28 48.05 -18.48
CA LYS A 29 -7.63 47.24 -19.55
C LYS A 29 -6.77 46.05 -19.11
N GLN A 30 -6.83 45.63 -17.84
CA GLN A 30 -6.09 44.43 -17.40
C GLN A 30 -6.92 43.33 -16.73
N CYS A 31 -8.25 43.41 -16.74
CA CYS A 31 -9.12 42.38 -16.13
C CYS A 31 -9.86 41.48 -17.15
N ILE A 32 -9.36 41.35 -18.38
CA ILE A 32 -9.91 40.39 -19.37
C ILE A 32 -8.75 39.72 -20.12
N LYS A 33 -8.13 38.71 -19.50
CA LYS A 33 -7.39 37.61 -20.17
C LYS A 33 -6.84 36.57 -19.17
N SER A 34 -7.62 36.10 -18.21
CA SER A 34 -7.38 34.77 -17.64
C SER A 34 -8.19 33.76 -18.46
N GLN A 35 -7.52 33.10 -19.40
CA GLN A 35 -8.09 32.01 -20.16
C GLN A 35 -8.54 30.92 -19.20
N ASN A 36 -9.85 30.79 -19.02
CA ASN A 36 -10.48 29.55 -18.61
C ASN A 36 -10.28 28.51 -19.72
N GLN A 37 -9.08 27.93 -19.81
CA GLN A 37 -8.87 26.68 -20.55
C GLN A 37 -9.57 25.58 -19.75
N LYS A 38 -10.86 25.39 -20.02
CA LYS A 38 -11.57 24.15 -19.67
C LYS A 38 -10.87 23.01 -20.41
N ILE A 39 -9.95 22.32 -19.74
CA ILE A 39 -9.40 21.08 -20.26
C ILE A 39 -10.59 20.13 -20.46
N PRO A 40 -10.86 19.63 -21.66
CA PRO A 40 -12.05 18.83 -21.92
C PRO A 40 -12.00 17.55 -21.06
N PHE A 41 -13.12 17.24 -20.41
CA PHE A 41 -13.28 16.13 -19.45
C PHE A 41 -12.81 14.78 -20.01
N SER A 42 -12.93 14.58 -21.33
CA SER A 42 -12.42 13.41 -22.06
C SER A 42 -10.89 13.28 -22.03
N LYS A 43 -10.14 14.39 -22.12
CA LYS A 43 -8.68 14.41 -22.01
C LYS A 43 -8.22 14.08 -20.59
N ILE A 44 -8.96 14.53 -19.57
CA ILE A 44 -8.67 14.22 -18.15
C ILE A 44 -8.87 12.73 -17.88
N LYS A 45 -10.00 12.15 -18.32
CA LYS A 45 -10.26 10.69 -18.19
C LYS A 45 -9.20 9.85 -18.91
N LYS A 46 -8.80 10.24 -20.12
CA LYS A 46 -7.74 9.54 -20.88
C LYS A 46 -6.40 9.60 -20.16
N LYS A 47 -6.02 10.77 -19.63
CA LYS A 47 -4.78 10.93 -18.83
C LYS A 47 -4.79 10.03 -17.59
N LYS A 48 -5.89 10.00 -16.83
CA LYS A 48 -6.02 9.13 -15.64
C LYS A 48 -5.90 7.65 -15.96
N LYS A 49 -6.50 7.19 -17.07
CA LYS A 49 -6.40 5.79 -17.50
C LYS A 49 -4.97 5.41 -17.88
N ILE A 50 -4.28 6.28 -18.63
CA ILE A 50 -2.86 6.08 -19.00
C ILE A 50 -1.99 5.99 -17.75
N LEU A 51 -2.14 6.92 -16.80
CA LEU A 51 -1.39 6.89 -15.54
C LEU A 51 -1.64 5.60 -14.75
N SER A 52 -2.89 5.16 -14.66
CA SER A 52 -3.21 3.89 -14.00
C SER A 52 -2.55 2.68 -14.66
N THR A 53 -2.49 2.64 -16.00
CA THR A 53 -1.81 1.56 -16.70
C THR A 53 -0.31 1.60 -16.45
N LEU A 54 0.30 2.79 -16.47
CA LEU A 54 1.72 2.96 -16.16
C LEU A 54 2.04 2.57 -14.70
N ASP A 55 1.17 2.89 -13.74
CA ASP A 55 1.32 2.48 -12.35
C ASP A 55 1.35 0.96 -12.22
N CYS A 56 0.41 0.25 -12.87
CA CYS A 56 0.42 -1.21 -12.91
C CYS A 56 1.71 -1.74 -13.54
N LEU A 57 2.18 -1.18 -14.65
CA LEU A 57 3.40 -1.63 -15.32
C LEU A 57 4.66 -1.40 -14.46
N ILE A 58 4.76 -0.26 -13.78
CA ILE A 58 5.84 0.02 -12.83
C ILE A 58 5.79 -0.97 -11.67
N SER A 59 4.59 -1.24 -11.12
CA SER A 59 4.41 -2.21 -10.05
C SER A 59 4.88 -3.61 -10.46
N VAL A 60 4.44 -4.07 -11.63
CA VAL A 60 4.67 -5.43 -12.15
C VAL A 60 6.11 -5.65 -12.57
N PHE A 61 6.71 -4.74 -13.34
CA PHE A 61 8.01 -4.98 -13.98
C PHE A 61 9.20 -4.34 -13.27
N ILE A 62 8.96 -3.43 -12.31
CA ILE A 62 10.03 -2.71 -11.61
C ILE A 62 9.93 -2.96 -10.11
N VAL A 63 8.85 -2.56 -9.46
CA VAL A 63 8.74 -2.63 -7.99
C VAL A 63 8.75 -4.08 -7.51
N THR A 64 7.95 -4.95 -8.12
CA THR A 64 7.82 -6.35 -7.68
C THR A 64 9.14 -7.13 -7.78
N PRO A 65 9.87 -7.13 -8.92
CA PRO A 65 11.17 -7.81 -8.98
C PRO A 65 12.19 -7.29 -7.97
N LEU A 66 12.20 -5.98 -7.71
CA LEU A 66 13.10 -5.39 -6.70
C LEU A 66 12.72 -5.82 -5.28
N VAL A 67 11.42 -5.85 -4.96
CA VAL A 67 10.92 -6.33 -3.67
C VAL A 67 11.28 -7.80 -3.46
N VAL A 68 11.03 -8.65 -4.46
CA VAL A 68 11.35 -10.09 -4.38
C VAL A 68 12.85 -10.31 -4.22
N ALA A 69 13.68 -9.60 -4.99
CA ALA A 69 15.13 -9.70 -4.86
C ALA A 69 15.61 -9.28 -3.46
N CYS A 70 15.02 -8.22 -2.89
CA CYS A 70 15.35 -7.73 -1.55
C CYS A 70 15.00 -8.76 -0.46
N TRP A 71 13.81 -9.37 -0.55
CA TRP A 71 13.41 -10.47 0.33
C TRP A 71 14.32 -11.69 0.17
N ARG A 72 14.61 -12.08 -1.06
CA ARG A 72 15.54 -13.18 -1.38
C ARG A 72 16.91 -12.96 -0.78
N GLY A 73 17.49 -11.77 -0.99
CA GLY A 73 18.77 -11.40 -0.41
C GLY A 73 18.76 -11.44 1.12
N THR A 74 17.70 -10.90 1.76
CA THR A 74 17.60 -10.86 3.23
C THR A 74 17.49 -12.26 3.82
N SER A 75 16.53 -13.06 3.33
CA SER A 75 16.27 -14.41 3.83
C SER A 75 17.48 -15.33 3.63
N GLN A 76 18.08 -15.31 2.43
CA GLN A 76 19.17 -16.22 2.11
C GLN A 76 20.49 -15.82 2.78
N LEU A 77 20.72 -14.53 3.06
CA LEU A 77 21.84 -14.14 3.93
C LEU A 77 21.67 -14.70 5.35
N MET A 78 20.44 -14.75 5.88
CA MET A 78 20.18 -15.40 7.17
C MET A 78 20.43 -16.91 7.11
N ASP A 79 20.19 -17.56 5.96
CA ASP A 79 20.53 -18.96 5.75
C ASP A 79 22.06 -19.18 5.73
N VAL A 80 22.81 -18.34 5.00
CA VAL A 80 24.29 -18.37 4.97
C VAL A 80 24.88 -18.14 6.36
N TYR A 81 24.31 -17.21 7.12
CA TYR A 81 24.72 -16.91 8.49
C TYR A 81 23.86 -17.64 9.54
N GLY A 82 23.37 -18.85 9.22
CA GLY A 82 22.41 -19.60 10.05
C GLY A 82 22.85 -19.84 11.49
N GLU A 83 24.15 -19.87 11.78
CA GLU A 83 24.68 -19.94 13.15
C GLU A 83 24.26 -18.74 14.02
N TYR A 84 24.11 -17.56 13.41
CA TYR A 84 23.66 -16.33 14.07
C TYR A 84 22.14 -16.15 14.00
N PHE A 85 21.48 -16.82 13.06
CA PHE A 85 20.04 -16.75 12.82
C PHE A 85 19.37 -18.13 12.90
N PRO A 86 19.45 -18.84 14.05
CA PRO A 86 18.74 -20.09 14.20
C PRO A 86 17.22 -19.87 14.10
N PRO A 87 16.45 -20.83 13.53
CA PRO A 87 15.07 -20.58 13.11
C PRO A 87 14.12 -20.15 14.23
N LEU A 88 14.17 -20.83 15.37
CA LEU A 88 13.26 -20.59 16.50
C LEU A 88 13.52 -19.24 17.16
N GLU A 89 14.78 -18.93 17.43
CA GLU A 89 15.21 -17.67 18.01
C GLU A 89 14.91 -16.52 17.06
N SER A 90 15.16 -16.70 15.75
CA SER A 90 14.83 -15.70 14.73
C SER A 90 13.33 -15.45 14.67
N PHE A 91 12.51 -16.50 14.73
CA PHE A 91 11.05 -16.38 14.78
C PHE A 91 10.58 -15.60 16.00
N ILE A 92 11.08 -15.94 17.20
CA ILE A 92 10.70 -15.30 18.45
C ILE A 92 11.16 -13.84 18.48
N ILE A 93 12.43 -13.57 18.20
CA ILE A 93 13.00 -12.22 18.20
C ILE A 93 12.33 -11.37 17.13
N GLY A 94 12.12 -11.91 15.92
CA GLY A 94 11.40 -11.24 14.83
C GLY A 94 9.99 -10.86 15.25
N THR A 95 9.23 -11.80 15.82
CA THR A 95 7.86 -11.55 16.30
C THR A 95 7.80 -10.49 17.38
N LEU A 96 8.64 -10.61 18.42
CA LEU A 96 8.65 -9.66 19.54
C LEU A 96 9.08 -8.26 19.09
N THR A 97 10.11 -8.18 18.24
CA THR A 97 10.59 -6.90 17.71
C THR A 97 9.53 -6.25 16.82
N TYR A 98 8.83 -7.05 16.00
CA TYR A 98 7.75 -6.53 15.17
C TYR A 98 6.59 -6.00 16.02
N ILE A 99 6.22 -6.69 17.11
CA ILE A 99 5.22 -6.20 18.08
C ILE A 99 5.66 -4.88 18.70
N VAL A 100 6.92 -4.76 19.14
CA VAL A 100 7.45 -3.51 19.71
C VAL A 100 7.38 -2.37 18.69
N ILE A 101 7.81 -2.62 17.45
CA ILE A 101 7.71 -1.65 16.36
C ILE A 101 6.24 -1.26 16.13
N GLY A 102 5.32 -2.23 16.07
CA GLY A 102 3.90 -2.01 15.88
C GLY A 102 3.25 -1.21 17.01
N ILE A 103 3.62 -1.42 18.27
CA ILE A 103 3.15 -0.61 19.41
C ILE A 103 3.69 0.83 19.30
N SER A 104 4.92 0.99 18.82
CA SER A 104 5.58 2.30 18.71
C SER A 104 5.24 3.06 17.41
N GLN A 105 4.46 2.50 16.50
CA GLN A 105 4.23 3.07 15.16
C GLN A 105 3.64 4.50 15.21
N GLU A 106 2.68 4.77 16.11
CA GLU A 106 2.09 6.11 16.27
C GLU A 106 3.11 7.12 16.81
N SER A 107 4.03 6.65 17.67
CA SER A 107 5.10 7.47 18.23
C SER A 107 6.14 7.82 17.16
N PHE A 108 6.54 6.85 16.34
CA PHE A 108 7.43 7.09 15.21
C PHE A 108 6.81 8.03 14.18
N HIS A 109 5.54 7.79 13.82
CA HIS A 109 4.77 8.68 12.95
C HIS A 109 4.75 10.11 13.51
N GLY A 110 4.39 10.26 14.78
CA GLY A 110 4.31 11.53 15.45
C GLY A 110 5.64 12.25 15.59
N LEU A 111 6.76 11.54 15.77
CA LEU A 111 8.08 12.13 15.99
C LEU A 111 8.78 12.50 14.68
N ILE A 112 8.82 11.54 13.74
CA ILE A 112 9.68 11.63 12.55
C ILE A 112 8.98 12.40 11.44
N ASN A 113 7.66 12.22 11.27
CA ASN A 113 6.89 12.85 10.19
C ASN A 113 6.52 14.32 10.48
N ARG A 114 6.97 14.88 11.60
CA ARG A 114 6.85 16.32 11.87
C ARG A 114 7.78 17.11 10.94
N LYS A 115 7.33 18.31 10.56
CA LYS A 115 8.22 19.26 9.89
C LYS A 115 9.32 19.68 10.84
N HIS A 116 10.56 19.35 10.48
CA HIS A 116 11.74 19.78 11.23
C HIS A 116 12.14 21.19 10.79
N LYS A 117 12.40 22.07 11.77
CA LYS A 117 12.79 23.47 11.50
C LYS A 117 14.21 23.58 10.94
N SER A 118 15.09 22.65 11.30
CA SER A 118 16.48 22.63 10.84
C SER A 118 16.66 21.65 9.68
N TRP A 119 17.55 21.99 8.74
CA TRP A 119 18.00 21.06 7.68
C TRP A 119 18.52 19.76 8.30
N THR A 120 19.31 19.84 9.37
CA THR A 120 19.86 18.68 10.07
C THR A 120 18.78 17.74 10.60
N GLY A 121 17.69 18.29 11.13
CA GLY A 121 16.52 17.51 11.56
C GLY A 121 15.85 16.80 10.39
N THR A 122 15.74 17.44 9.23
CA THR A 122 15.18 16.83 8.00
C THR A 122 16.05 15.69 7.47
N ILE A 123 17.37 15.87 7.41
CA ILE A 123 18.29 14.77 7.03
C ILE A 123 18.19 13.62 8.04
N CYS A 124 18.21 13.92 9.33
CA CYS A 124 18.11 12.91 10.38
C CYS A 124 16.80 12.13 10.26
N ALA A 125 15.67 12.82 10.10
CA ALA A 125 14.38 12.21 9.86
C ALA A 125 14.39 11.31 8.62
N PHE A 126 14.94 11.78 7.50
CA PHE A 126 15.10 10.96 6.29
C PHE A 126 15.89 9.68 6.58
N PHE A 127 17.04 9.78 7.23
CA PHE A 127 17.85 8.61 7.58
C PHE A 127 17.12 7.67 8.53
N CYS A 128 16.46 8.19 9.57
CA CYS A 128 15.65 7.40 10.50
C CYS A 128 14.51 6.67 9.77
N MET A 129 13.87 7.31 8.79
CA MET A 129 12.82 6.69 7.99
C MET A 129 13.36 5.50 7.20
N LYS A 130 14.54 5.64 6.56
CA LYS A 130 15.14 4.54 5.79
C LYS A 130 15.67 3.43 6.67
N MET A 131 16.27 3.78 7.80
CA MET A 131 16.70 2.80 8.80
C MET A 131 15.53 2.00 9.35
N TYR A 132 14.38 2.65 9.61
CA TYR A 132 13.16 1.96 10.01
C TYR A 132 12.74 0.91 8.98
N THR A 133 12.70 1.25 7.70
CA THR A 133 12.34 0.31 6.62
C THR A 133 13.33 -0.86 6.53
N ILE A 134 14.63 -0.60 6.61
CA ILE A 134 15.67 -1.65 6.55
C ILE A 134 15.56 -2.60 7.75
N VAL A 135 15.41 -2.05 8.96
CA VAL A 135 15.27 -2.84 10.19
C VAL A 135 13.99 -3.67 10.14
N LEU A 136 12.87 -3.07 9.74
CA LEU A 136 11.60 -3.77 9.68
C LEU A 136 11.61 -4.88 8.60
N ASN A 137 12.29 -4.67 7.46
CA ASN A 137 12.51 -5.71 6.47
C ASN A 137 13.29 -6.91 7.02
N ALA A 138 14.36 -6.66 7.80
CA ALA A 138 15.11 -7.73 8.45
C ALA A 138 14.25 -8.47 9.49
N VAL A 139 13.54 -7.72 10.34
CA VAL A 139 12.65 -8.27 11.37
C VAL A 139 11.52 -9.11 10.77
N THR A 140 10.90 -8.66 9.68
CA THR A 140 9.84 -9.43 8.99
C THR A 140 10.41 -10.69 8.35
N ASN A 141 11.61 -10.65 7.78
CA ASN A 141 12.27 -11.85 7.25
C ASN A 141 12.62 -12.83 8.38
N MET A 142 13.13 -12.39 9.54
CA MET A 142 13.37 -13.26 10.69
C MET A 142 12.08 -13.97 11.15
N HIS A 143 10.96 -13.25 11.20
CA HIS A 143 9.65 -13.80 11.53
C HIS A 143 9.17 -14.79 10.46
N TRP A 144 9.17 -14.42 9.18
CA TRP A 144 8.65 -15.25 8.10
C TRP A 144 9.51 -16.49 7.85
N ARG A 145 10.82 -16.29 7.62
CA ARG A 145 11.78 -17.39 7.40
C ARG A 145 11.81 -18.33 8.60
N GLY A 146 11.94 -17.80 9.82
CA GLY A 146 11.95 -18.63 11.02
C GLY A 146 10.68 -19.47 11.17
N GLY A 147 9.51 -18.88 10.88
CA GLY A 147 8.23 -19.60 10.87
C GLY A 147 8.16 -20.70 9.81
N TRP A 148 8.65 -20.43 8.59
CA TRP A 148 8.67 -21.40 7.50
C TRP A 148 9.51 -22.61 7.84
N THR A 149 10.74 -22.38 8.33
CA THR A 149 11.66 -23.47 8.69
C THR A 149 11.10 -24.33 9.83
N ILE A 150 10.45 -23.74 10.83
CA ILE A 150 9.80 -24.51 11.92
C ILE A 150 8.70 -25.44 11.34
N VAL A 151 7.88 -24.93 10.42
CA VAL A 151 6.83 -25.72 9.77
C VAL A 151 7.44 -26.83 8.90
N GLU A 152 8.50 -26.52 8.16
CA GLU A 152 9.25 -27.47 7.34
C GLU A 152 9.83 -28.61 8.17
N GLU A 153 10.54 -28.29 9.25
CA GLU A 153 11.10 -29.27 10.18
C GLU A 153 10.00 -30.15 10.81
N TYR A 154 8.88 -29.54 11.24
CA TYR A 154 7.80 -30.26 11.90
C TYR A 154 7.10 -31.28 10.98
N PHE A 155 6.87 -30.92 9.71
CA PHE A 155 6.23 -31.82 8.74
C PHE A 155 7.22 -32.65 7.91
N GLY A 156 8.52 -32.42 8.07
CA GLY A 156 9.59 -33.03 7.30
C GLY A 156 9.50 -32.67 5.82
N ILE A 157 9.27 -31.39 5.52
CA ILE A 157 9.29 -30.83 4.17
C ILE A 157 10.74 -30.55 3.81
N HIS A 158 11.23 -31.16 2.74
CA HIS A 158 12.59 -30.95 2.26
C HIS A 158 12.68 -31.23 0.76
N GLU A 159 13.65 -30.59 0.10
CA GLU A 159 13.96 -30.86 -1.30
C GLU A 159 14.86 -32.11 -1.41
N SER A 160 14.45 -33.07 -2.24
CA SER A 160 15.20 -34.29 -2.54
C SER A 160 15.79 -34.22 -3.95
N GLU A 161 17.08 -34.54 -4.08
CA GLU A 161 17.81 -34.56 -5.36
C GLU A 161 17.15 -35.45 -6.43
N THR A 162 16.39 -36.47 -6.03
CA THR A 162 15.84 -37.48 -6.95
C THR A 162 14.35 -37.32 -7.24
N GLN A 163 13.60 -36.66 -6.37
CA GLN A 163 12.13 -36.61 -6.43
C GLN A 163 11.55 -35.19 -6.31
N GLY A 164 12.40 -34.15 -6.24
CA GLY A 164 11.95 -32.79 -5.93
C GLY A 164 11.51 -32.68 -4.47
N TYR A 165 10.54 -31.83 -4.18
CA TYR A 165 10.06 -31.62 -2.81
C TYR A 165 9.32 -32.85 -2.27
N VAL A 166 9.69 -33.27 -1.07
CA VAL A 166 9.09 -34.41 -0.34
C VAL A 166 8.52 -33.91 0.98
N VAL A 167 7.35 -34.43 1.36
CA VAL A 167 6.69 -34.13 2.64
C VAL A 167 6.44 -35.42 3.41
N ASN A 168 7.22 -35.63 4.48
CA ASN A 168 7.12 -36.84 5.30
C ASN A 168 5.73 -37.03 5.91
N ASN A 169 5.14 -35.94 6.44
CA ASN A 169 3.79 -35.94 7.01
C ASN A 169 2.81 -35.12 6.15
N GLY A 170 2.61 -35.54 4.89
CA GLY A 170 1.78 -34.81 3.93
C GLY A 170 0.32 -34.61 4.37
N ARG A 171 -0.29 -35.59 5.05
CA ARG A 171 -1.66 -35.46 5.58
C ARG A 171 -1.74 -34.42 6.70
N GLY A 172 -0.79 -34.44 7.63
CA GLY A 172 -0.70 -33.45 8.70
C GLY A 172 -0.51 -32.05 8.15
N ALA A 173 0.41 -31.88 7.21
CA ALA A 173 0.69 -30.60 6.55
C ALA A 173 -0.55 -30.06 5.84
N PHE A 174 -1.22 -30.89 5.02
CA PHE A 174 -2.44 -30.49 4.32
C PHE A 174 -3.55 -30.05 5.28
N CYS A 175 -3.78 -30.81 6.36
CA CYS A 175 -4.77 -30.42 7.38
C CYS A 175 -4.39 -29.11 8.06
N PHE A 176 -3.13 -28.92 8.43
CA PHE A 176 -2.63 -27.71 9.08
C PHE A 176 -2.83 -26.47 8.20
N PHE A 177 -2.32 -26.48 6.96
CA PHE A 177 -2.49 -25.36 6.03
C PHE A 177 -3.97 -25.07 5.73
N THR A 178 -4.81 -26.10 5.59
CA THR A 178 -6.25 -25.95 5.38
C THR A 178 -6.93 -25.30 6.58
N ILE A 179 -6.60 -25.70 7.81
CA ILE A 179 -7.16 -25.09 9.02
C ILE A 179 -6.74 -23.62 9.11
N CYS A 180 -5.47 -23.29 8.86
CA CYS A 180 -5.00 -21.91 8.85
C CYS A 180 -5.74 -21.05 7.80
N PHE A 181 -5.95 -21.59 6.60
CA PHE A 181 -6.73 -20.94 5.56
C PHE A 181 -8.18 -20.68 6.00
N LEU A 182 -8.86 -21.69 6.56
CA LEU A 182 -10.24 -21.57 7.03
C LEU A 182 -10.37 -20.55 8.18
N LEU A 183 -9.37 -20.48 9.07
CA LEU A 183 -9.31 -19.48 10.12
C LEU A 183 -9.19 -18.06 9.52
N MET A 184 -8.26 -17.82 8.60
CA MET A 184 -8.15 -16.52 7.93
C MET A 184 -9.42 -16.13 7.17
N PHE A 185 -10.02 -17.07 6.46
CA PHE A 185 -11.29 -16.86 5.76
C PHE A 185 -12.40 -16.48 6.74
N SER A 186 -12.52 -17.20 7.86
CA SER A 186 -13.52 -16.88 8.89
C SER A 186 -13.30 -15.51 9.53
N MET A 187 -12.04 -15.08 9.61
CA MET A 187 -11.64 -13.77 10.14
C MET A 187 -11.73 -12.65 9.10
N ARG A 188 -12.04 -12.96 7.83
CA ARG A 188 -12.08 -12.00 6.71
C ARG A 188 -10.74 -11.30 6.51
N CYS A 189 -9.66 -12.09 6.49
CA CYS A 189 -8.29 -11.59 6.36
C CYS A 189 -7.56 -12.07 5.09
N LEU A 190 -8.23 -12.67 4.11
CA LEU A 190 -7.56 -13.27 2.94
C LEU A 190 -6.84 -12.24 2.07
N ARG A 191 -7.33 -11.01 1.98
CA ARG A 191 -6.65 -9.97 1.18
C ARG A 191 -5.26 -9.61 1.69
N ASN A 192 -4.97 -9.85 2.97
CA ASN A 192 -3.67 -9.58 3.59
C ASN A 192 -2.56 -10.51 3.12
N LEU A 193 -2.92 -11.55 2.35
CA LEU A 193 -1.95 -12.35 1.64
C LEU A 193 -1.35 -11.55 0.48
N ASN A 194 -2.08 -10.64 -0.17
CA ASN A 194 -1.54 -9.91 -1.31
C ASN A 194 -0.29 -9.09 -0.96
N SER A 195 0.55 -8.89 -1.96
CA SER A 195 1.76 -8.07 -1.92
C SER A 195 2.02 -7.49 -3.33
N PRO A 196 3.13 -6.75 -3.59
CA PRO A 196 3.49 -6.35 -4.95
C PRO A 196 3.39 -7.53 -5.93
N PRO A 197 2.69 -7.40 -7.08
CA PRO A 197 2.45 -6.16 -7.84
C PRO A 197 1.12 -5.46 -7.57
N PHE A 198 0.32 -5.93 -6.61
CA PHE A 198 -1.02 -5.38 -6.36
C PHE A 198 -1.04 -4.22 -5.38
N GLU A 199 0.11 -3.88 -4.80
CA GLU A 199 0.27 -2.71 -3.94
C GLU A 199 1.64 -2.06 -4.15
N ILE A 200 1.69 -0.74 -4.01
CA ILE A 200 2.94 0.02 -3.92
C ILE A 200 2.79 0.94 -2.70
N CYS A 201 3.69 0.79 -1.74
CA CYS A 201 3.74 1.62 -0.56
C CYS A 201 4.83 2.68 -0.71
N LEU A 202 4.46 3.94 -0.51
CA LEU A 202 5.36 5.08 -0.64
C LEU A 202 6.09 5.35 0.68
N ASP A 203 7.26 5.97 0.59
CA ASP A 203 8.13 6.28 1.73
C ASP A 203 7.78 7.60 2.43
N TYR A 204 6.61 8.16 2.18
CA TYR A 204 6.19 9.46 2.67
C TYR A 204 4.72 9.47 3.06
N GLY A 205 4.33 10.46 3.86
CA GLY A 205 2.96 10.57 4.37
C GLY A 205 2.69 9.62 5.52
N ASP A 206 1.40 9.34 5.76
CA ASP A 206 0.95 8.54 6.90
C ASP A 206 1.34 7.06 6.75
N ASP A 207 1.35 6.57 5.50
CA ASP A 207 1.65 5.19 5.11
C ASP A 207 3.09 4.77 5.40
N MET A 208 3.99 5.73 5.65
CA MET A 208 5.35 5.43 6.09
C MET A 208 5.31 4.54 7.34
N PHE A 209 4.67 5.02 8.40
CA PHE A 209 4.73 4.40 9.73
C PHE A 209 3.44 3.70 10.10
N LEU A 210 2.29 4.27 9.73
CA LEU A 210 0.99 3.79 10.19
C LEU A 210 0.53 2.63 9.31
N PHE A 211 0.11 1.55 9.95
CA PHE A 211 -0.57 0.43 9.31
C PHE A 211 -1.78 0.01 10.14
N PRO A 212 -2.86 -0.47 9.50
CA PRO A 212 -4.07 -0.85 10.21
C PRO A 212 -3.83 -2.11 11.05
N ASN A 213 -4.40 -2.15 12.24
CA ASN A 213 -4.53 -3.38 13.04
C ASN A 213 -5.94 -3.96 12.87
N MET A 214 -6.11 -5.23 13.21
CA MET A 214 -7.35 -6.01 13.05
C MET A 214 -8.59 -5.28 13.61
N PHE A 215 -8.48 -4.75 14.83
CA PHE A 215 -9.59 -4.11 15.54
C PHE A 215 -9.55 -2.58 15.46
N LYS A 216 -8.53 -2.00 14.81
CA LYS A 216 -8.34 -0.56 14.58
C LYS A 216 -8.44 0.29 15.84
N VAL A 217 -8.03 -0.27 16.98
CA VAL A 217 -8.03 0.46 18.26
C VAL A 217 -6.97 1.56 18.19
N LYS A 218 -7.28 2.75 18.71
CA LYS A 218 -6.33 3.86 18.81
C LYS A 218 -5.70 3.93 20.20
N VAL A 219 -4.46 4.42 20.30
CA VAL A 219 -3.79 4.62 21.59
C VAL A 219 -4.60 5.53 22.52
N SER A 220 -5.29 6.53 21.96
CA SER A 220 -6.14 7.48 22.69
C SER A 220 -7.35 6.86 23.38
N GLU A 221 -7.81 5.69 22.93
CA GLU A 221 -8.99 5.04 23.48
C GLU A 221 -8.62 4.25 24.74
N LYS A 222 -7.81 3.19 24.58
CA LYS A 222 -7.26 2.38 25.68
C LYS A 222 -5.96 1.72 25.23
N ILE A 223 -4.86 2.07 25.89
CA ILE A 223 -3.53 1.54 25.56
C ILE A 223 -3.45 0.00 25.66
N SER A 224 -4.14 -0.61 26.63
CA SER A 224 -4.15 -2.06 26.77
C SER A 224 -4.82 -2.74 25.58
N LEU A 225 -5.98 -2.25 25.14
CA LEU A 225 -6.68 -2.78 23.97
C LEU A 225 -5.89 -2.55 22.68
N TYR A 226 -5.20 -1.41 22.57
CA TYR A 226 -4.30 -1.14 21.46
C TYR A 226 -3.14 -2.15 21.39
N ILE A 227 -2.49 -2.41 22.54
CA ILE A 227 -1.42 -3.42 22.61
C ILE A 227 -1.97 -4.80 22.24
N PHE A 228 -3.13 -5.19 22.75
CA PHE A 228 -3.77 -6.46 22.39
C PHE A 228 -4.10 -6.54 20.90
N ASP A 229 -4.57 -5.46 20.28
CA ASP A 229 -4.87 -5.39 18.86
C ASP A 229 -3.61 -5.57 17.99
N VAL A 230 -2.52 -4.88 18.34
CA VAL A 230 -1.22 -5.06 17.67
C VAL A 230 -0.71 -6.49 17.81
N VAL A 231 -0.72 -7.04 19.04
CA VAL A 231 -0.27 -8.42 19.30
C VAL A 231 -1.11 -9.41 18.52
N PHE A 232 -2.43 -9.27 18.52
CA PHE A 232 -3.34 -10.16 17.79
C PHE A 232 -3.10 -10.08 16.28
N SER A 233 -2.93 -8.87 15.74
CA SER A 233 -2.68 -8.63 14.32
C SER A 233 -1.38 -9.32 13.86
N ILE A 234 -0.30 -9.19 14.62
CA ILE A 234 1.00 -9.76 14.24
C ILE A 234 1.07 -11.26 14.57
N ALA A 235 0.77 -11.65 15.81
CA ALA A 235 0.99 -13.02 16.29
C ALA A 235 -0.08 -14.01 15.83
N VAL A 236 -1.30 -13.56 15.49
CA VAL A 236 -2.37 -14.43 14.99
C VAL A 236 -2.54 -14.25 13.49
N VAL A 237 -2.92 -13.06 13.03
CA VAL A 237 -3.20 -12.84 11.60
C VAL A 237 -1.94 -12.96 10.76
N GLY A 238 -0.83 -12.37 11.21
CA GLY A 238 0.48 -12.47 10.53
C GLY A 238 0.96 -13.91 10.38
N ASN A 239 0.91 -14.71 11.45
CA ASN A 239 1.33 -16.12 11.40
C ASN A 239 0.40 -16.99 10.54
N LEU A 240 -0.90 -16.74 10.58
CA LEU A 240 -1.84 -17.43 9.69
C LEU A 240 -1.54 -17.09 8.22
N GLY A 241 -1.30 -15.81 7.92
CA GLY A 241 -0.94 -15.34 6.58
C GLY A 241 0.34 -15.99 6.06
N MET A 242 1.39 -15.96 6.88
CA MET A 242 2.67 -16.62 6.61
C MET A 242 2.49 -18.12 6.30
N THR A 243 1.69 -18.82 7.12
CA THR A 243 1.44 -20.26 6.98
C THR A 243 0.67 -20.59 5.70
N VAL A 244 -0.37 -19.82 5.38
CA VAL A 244 -1.16 -20.01 4.15
C VAL A 244 -0.32 -19.74 2.90
N TRP A 245 0.50 -18.69 2.93
CA TRP A 245 1.42 -18.36 1.85
C TRP A 245 2.41 -19.50 1.58
N GLN A 246 3.04 -20.03 2.63
CA GLN A 246 3.93 -21.19 2.55
C GLN A 246 3.20 -22.42 1.99
N GLY A 247 1.98 -22.70 2.45
CA GLY A 247 1.19 -23.83 1.98
C GLY A 247 0.90 -23.76 0.48
N ILE A 248 0.55 -22.59 -0.06
CA ILE A 248 0.33 -22.41 -1.50
C ILE A 248 1.65 -22.53 -2.27
N TRP A 249 2.74 -21.95 -1.75
CA TRP A 249 4.07 -22.08 -2.35
C TRP A 249 4.49 -23.56 -2.45
N LEU A 250 4.34 -24.32 -1.38
CA LEU A 250 4.65 -25.75 -1.33
C LEU A 250 3.78 -26.57 -2.30
N LEU A 251 2.49 -26.25 -2.43
CA LEU A 251 1.64 -26.91 -3.43
C LEU A 251 2.17 -26.71 -4.85
N ILE A 252 2.71 -25.53 -5.16
CA ILE A 252 3.32 -25.25 -6.46
C ILE A 252 4.61 -26.08 -6.61
N ASP A 253 5.46 -26.14 -5.59
CA ASP A 253 6.69 -26.96 -5.62
C ASP A 253 6.41 -28.46 -5.84
N LEU A 254 5.35 -28.99 -5.22
CA LEU A 254 4.99 -30.41 -5.32
C LEU A 254 4.40 -30.80 -6.67
N TYR A 255 3.63 -29.91 -7.31
CA TYR A 255 2.80 -30.27 -8.46
C TYR A 255 3.18 -29.56 -9.77
N PHE A 256 3.85 -28.41 -9.71
CA PHE A 256 4.11 -27.59 -10.89
C PHE A 256 5.53 -27.82 -11.43
N PHE A 257 5.64 -28.76 -12.38
CA PHE A 257 6.90 -29.21 -12.99
C PHE A 257 7.96 -29.65 -11.94
N PRO A 258 7.63 -30.62 -11.07
CA PRO A 258 8.47 -30.98 -9.91
C PRO A 258 9.84 -31.55 -10.29
N SER A 259 9.99 -32.09 -11.50
CA SER A 259 11.26 -32.69 -11.98
C SER A 259 12.14 -31.73 -12.77
N ASN A 260 11.70 -30.49 -13.02
CA ASN A 260 12.46 -29.53 -13.82
C ASN A 260 12.32 -28.12 -13.23
N GLU A 261 13.29 -27.76 -12.39
CA GLU A 261 13.31 -26.49 -11.66
C GLU A 261 13.28 -25.28 -12.60
N VAL A 262 14.04 -25.30 -13.70
CA VAL A 262 14.09 -24.22 -14.69
C VAL A 262 12.72 -24.00 -15.33
N PHE A 263 12.05 -25.08 -15.73
CA PHE A 263 10.72 -24.99 -16.34
C PHE A 263 9.64 -24.62 -15.30
N SER A 264 9.80 -25.08 -14.06
CA SER A 264 8.96 -24.66 -12.94
C SER A 264 9.08 -23.15 -12.68
N ALA A 265 10.30 -22.61 -12.68
CA ALA A 265 10.56 -21.19 -12.45
C ALA A 265 10.01 -20.30 -13.57
N TRP A 266 10.37 -20.59 -14.84
CA TRP A 266 9.89 -19.83 -15.99
C TRP A 266 8.39 -20.00 -16.24
N GLY A 267 7.89 -21.24 -16.16
CA GLY A 267 6.48 -21.54 -16.33
C GLY A 267 5.63 -20.88 -15.24
N GLY A 268 6.13 -20.88 -14.00
CA GLY A 268 5.47 -20.24 -12.86
C GLY A 268 5.43 -18.72 -13.04
N LEU A 269 6.56 -18.12 -13.40
CA LEU A 269 6.63 -16.67 -13.66
C LEU A 269 5.69 -16.24 -14.79
N PHE A 270 5.71 -16.97 -15.92
CA PHE A 270 4.86 -16.67 -17.07
C PHE A 270 3.37 -16.79 -16.71
N LEU A 271 2.99 -17.91 -16.07
CA LEU A 271 1.61 -18.13 -15.64
C LEU A 271 1.17 -17.08 -14.62
N GLY A 272 2.03 -16.73 -13.67
CA GLY A 272 1.78 -15.68 -12.68
C GLY A 272 1.50 -14.33 -13.33
N TYR A 273 2.32 -13.88 -14.29
CA TYR A 273 2.06 -12.63 -15.01
C TYR A 273 0.80 -12.66 -15.87
N VAL A 274 0.44 -13.82 -16.46
CA VAL A 274 -0.84 -13.99 -17.16
C VAL A 274 -2.00 -13.81 -16.18
N ILE A 275 -1.94 -14.42 -14.99
CA ILE A 275 -2.95 -14.27 -13.95
C ILE A 275 -3.05 -12.80 -13.51
N ILE A 276 -1.93 -12.13 -13.24
CA ILE A 276 -1.92 -10.72 -12.85
C ILE A 276 -2.55 -9.82 -13.93
N ALA A 277 -2.25 -10.06 -15.20
CA ALA A 277 -2.87 -9.33 -16.30
C ALA A 277 -4.39 -9.54 -16.33
N ILE A 278 -4.86 -10.78 -16.17
CA ILE A 278 -6.29 -11.11 -16.09
C ILE A 278 -6.93 -10.41 -14.88
N VAL A 279 -6.29 -10.44 -13.71
CA VAL A 279 -6.79 -9.81 -12.48
C VAL A 279 -6.98 -8.30 -12.69
N PHE A 280 -6.00 -7.59 -13.24
CA PHE A 280 -6.14 -6.15 -13.55
C PHE A 280 -7.23 -5.87 -14.59
N LEU A 281 -7.38 -6.73 -15.60
CA LEU A 281 -8.45 -6.61 -16.61
C LEU A 281 -9.84 -6.83 -16.02
N LEU A 282 -9.97 -7.76 -15.07
CA LEU A 282 -11.23 -8.08 -14.39
C LEU A 282 -11.60 -7.05 -13.32
N GLN A 283 -10.65 -6.26 -12.81
CA GLN A 283 -10.87 -5.32 -11.71
C GLN A 283 -12.11 -4.41 -11.88
N PRO A 284 -12.38 -3.76 -13.05
CA PRO A 284 -13.57 -2.92 -13.21
C PRO A 284 -14.88 -3.71 -13.16
N PHE A 285 -14.87 -4.94 -13.69
CA PHE A 285 -16.01 -5.85 -13.64
C PHE A 285 -16.27 -6.30 -12.20
N MET A 286 -15.22 -6.73 -11.49
CA MET A 286 -15.31 -7.16 -10.11
C MET A 286 -15.78 -6.05 -9.18
N LYS A 287 -15.32 -4.81 -9.41
CA LYS A 287 -15.82 -3.64 -8.69
C LYS A 287 -17.33 -3.51 -8.89
N LYS A 288 -17.80 -3.50 -10.14
CA LYS A 288 -19.23 -3.42 -10.45
C LYS A 288 -20.03 -4.59 -9.85
N CYS A 289 -19.49 -5.81 -9.82
CA CYS A 289 -20.13 -6.94 -9.16
C CYS A 289 -20.27 -6.71 -7.66
N CYS A 290 -19.19 -6.28 -6.99
CA CYS A 290 -19.20 -6.00 -5.55
C CYS A 290 -20.06 -4.79 -5.19
N ASP A 291 -20.20 -3.80 -6.08
CA ASP A 291 -21.11 -2.65 -5.92
C ASP A 291 -22.58 -3.10 -5.84
N ASN A 292 -22.94 -4.18 -6.54
CA ASN A 292 -24.32 -4.66 -6.65
C ASN A 292 -24.67 -5.78 -5.65
N LEU A 293 -23.69 -6.29 -4.91
CA LEU A 293 -23.86 -7.37 -3.95
C LEU A 293 -23.74 -6.85 -2.51
N ASN A 294 -24.37 -7.53 -1.56
CA ASN A 294 -24.30 -7.21 -0.14
C ASN A 294 -24.09 -8.48 0.69
N GLY A 295 -23.52 -8.34 1.90
CA GLY A 295 -23.37 -9.44 2.85
C GLY A 295 -22.44 -10.57 2.35
N ILE A 296 -22.82 -11.82 2.62
CA ILE A 296 -22.00 -13.02 2.34
C ILE A 296 -21.71 -13.21 0.84
N PRO A 297 -22.65 -13.05 -0.11
CA PRO A 297 -22.34 -13.16 -1.54
C PRO A 297 -21.25 -12.18 -2.00
N ARG A 298 -21.28 -10.95 -1.48
CA ARG A 298 -20.24 -9.94 -1.77
C ARG A 298 -18.88 -10.40 -1.26
N LEU A 299 -18.84 -10.90 -0.02
CA LEU A 299 -17.63 -11.44 0.59
C LEU A 299 -17.05 -12.58 -0.25
N LEU A 300 -17.85 -13.60 -0.59
CA LEU A 300 -17.39 -14.75 -1.36
C LEU A 300 -16.84 -14.36 -2.74
N VAL A 301 -17.48 -13.40 -3.43
CA VAL A 301 -17.03 -12.92 -4.74
C VAL A 301 -15.71 -12.14 -4.62
N ALA A 302 -15.60 -11.26 -3.62
CA ALA A 302 -14.37 -10.51 -3.39
C ALA A 302 -13.21 -11.44 -2.97
N ASP A 303 -13.45 -12.36 -2.04
CA ASP A 303 -12.45 -13.30 -1.54
C ASP A 303 -11.98 -14.25 -2.64
N SER A 304 -12.89 -14.75 -3.47
CA SER A 304 -12.50 -15.59 -4.62
C SER A 304 -11.59 -14.85 -5.59
N TYR A 305 -11.88 -13.57 -5.85
CA TYR A 305 -11.05 -12.72 -6.69
C TYR A 305 -9.69 -12.42 -6.05
N MET A 306 -9.65 -12.14 -4.75
CA MET A 306 -8.41 -11.94 -4.00
C MET A 306 -7.57 -13.21 -3.93
N MET A 307 -8.18 -14.39 -3.78
CA MET A 307 -7.43 -15.65 -3.80
C MET A 307 -6.84 -15.94 -5.18
N PHE A 308 -7.56 -15.57 -6.25
CA PHE A 308 -7.00 -15.65 -7.61
C PHE A 308 -5.85 -14.66 -7.81
N SER A 309 -5.91 -13.47 -7.22
CA SER A 309 -4.78 -12.52 -7.24
C SER A 309 -3.58 -13.07 -6.47
N VAL A 310 -3.79 -13.59 -5.25
CA VAL A 310 -2.76 -14.20 -4.40
C VAL A 310 -2.01 -15.31 -5.13
N LEU A 311 -2.71 -16.19 -5.85
CA LEU A 311 -2.06 -17.24 -6.65
C LEU A 311 -1.11 -16.64 -7.70
N GLY A 312 -1.54 -15.59 -8.39
CA GLY A 312 -0.70 -14.86 -9.35
C GLY A 312 0.53 -14.23 -8.69
N VAL A 313 0.37 -13.65 -7.50
CA VAL A 313 1.50 -13.08 -6.73
C VAL A 313 2.51 -14.15 -6.36
N ILE A 314 2.06 -15.26 -5.75
CA ILE A 314 2.94 -16.34 -5.30
C ILE A 314 3.72 -16.93 -6.48
N LEU A 315 3.06 -17.15 -7.63
CA LEU A 315 3.71 -17.64 -8.84
C LEU A 315 4.80 -16.69 -9.36
N VAL A 316 4.55 -15.37 -9.34
CA VAL A 316 5.56 -14.38 -9.75
C VAL A 316 6.70 -14.28 -8.74
N TRP A 317 6.39 -14.22 -7.45
CA TRP A 317 7.40 -14.16 -6.38
C TRP A 317 8.32 -15.39 -6.44
N ARG A 318 7.72 -16.59 -6.47
CA ARG A 318 8.46 -17.84 -6.62
C ARG A 318 9.25 -17.90 -7.92
N GLY A 319 8.65 -17.51 -9.04
CA GLY A 319 9.32 -17.50 -10.34
C GLY A 319 10.56 -16.60 -10.33
N ILE A 320 10.44 -15.36 -9.84
CA ILE A 320 11.58 -14.42 -9.76
C ILE A 320 12.63 -14.96 -8.78
N TRP A 321 12.22 -15.43 -7.59
CA TRP A 321 13.13 -15.98 -6.59
C TRP A 321 13.97 -17.14 -7.15
N ASN A 322 13.32 -18.12 -7.78
CA ASN A 322 14.01 -19.29 -8.33
C ASN A 322 14.88 -18.93 -9.54
N LEU A 323 14.45 -18.00 -10.40
CA LEU A 323 15.31 -17.53 -11.50
C LEU A 323 16.57 -16.80 -11.00
N LEU A 324 16.48 -16.07 -9.88
CA LEU A 324 17.66 -15.49 -9.23
C LEU A 324 18.58 -16.60 -8.70
N ASN A 325 18.02 -17.65 -8.08
CA ASN A 325 18.82 -18.80 -7.64
C ASN A 325 19.52 -19.53 -8.80
N ILE A 326 18.84 -19.72 -9.92
CA ILE A 326 19.36 -20.46 -11.08
C ILE A 326 20.39 -19.65 -11.89
N TYR A 327 20.21 -18.33 -12.03
CA TYR A 327 20.97 -17.54 -13.01
C TYR A 327 21.82 -16.41 -12.41
N PHE A 328 21.53 -15.92 -11.20
CA PHE A 328 22.16 -14.70 -10.68
C PHE A 328 23.36 -15.01 -9.78
N ILE A 329 24.58 -14.88 -10.33
CA ILE A 329 25.86 -15.04 -9.61
C ILE A 329 25.89 -16.37 -8.82
N THR A 330 25.80 -17.48 -9.53
CA THR A 330 25.75 -18.83 -8.92
C THR A 330 27.10 -19.30 -8.36
N GLU A 331 28.21 -18.74 -8.84
CA GLU A 331 29.56 -19.10 -8.36
C GLU A 331 29.87 -18.56 -6.96
N ASN A 332 29.18 -17.50 -6.52
CA ASN A 332 29.32 -16.91 -5.20
C ASN A 332 27.95 -16.47 -4.68
N GLU A 333 27.28 -17.40 -4.02
CA GLU A 333 25.92 -17.22 -3.50
C GLU A 333 25.85 -16.10 -2.45
N GLU A 334 26.81 -16.01 -1.54
CA GLU A 334 26.85 -14.93 -0.54
C GLU A 334 26.87 -13.54 -1.19
N LEU A 335 27.72 -13.34 -2.20
CA LEU A 335 27.76 -12.10 -2.97
C LEU A 335 26.44 -11.87 -3.73
N SER A 336 25.87 -12.93 -4.31
CA SER A 336 24.55 -12.90 -4.95
C SER A 336 23.49 -12.35 -4.00
N TYR A 337 23.44 -12.84 -2.76
CA TYR A 337 22.46 -12.42 -1.77
C TYR A 337 22.69 -10.99 -1.28
N TRP A 338 23.94 -10.58 -1.03
CA TRP A 338 24.26 -9.18 -0.66
C TRP A 338 23.86 -8.18 -1.74
N ILE A 339 24.11 -8.51 -3.02
CA ILE A 339 23.70 -7.66 -4.14
C ILE A 339 22.17 -7.65 -4.26
N SER A 340 21.52 -8.82 -4.12
CA SER A 340 20.06 -8.95 -4.15
C SER A 340 19.38 -8.18 -3.01
N LEU A 341 20.04 -8.00 -1.87
CA LEU A 341 19.57 -7.16 -0.78
C LEU A 341 19.74 -5.67 -1.10
N TRP A 342 20.99 -5.23 -1.24
CA TRP A 342 21.30 -3.80 -1.21
C TRP A 342 20.98 -3.05 -2.50
N VAL A 343 21.24 -3.64 -3.67
CA VAL A 343 21.00 -2.94 -4.94
C VAL A 343 19.50 -2.67 -5.12
N PRO A 344 18.60 -3.65 -4.97
CA PRO A 344 17.16 -3.39 -5.02
C PRO A 344 16.66 -2.45 -3.93
N MET A 345 17.13 -2.59 -2.69
CA MET A 345 16.76 -1.69 -1.60
C MET A 345 17.13 -0.23 -1.92
N LEU A 346 18.33 0.02 -2.42
CA LEU A 346 18.77 1.37 -2.81
C LEU A 346 17.93 1.93 -3.97
N ILE A 347 17.62 1.12 -4.99
CA ILE A 347 16.76 1.55 -6.10
C ILE A 347 15.36 1.91 -5.58
N LEU A 348 14.77 1.08 -4.71
CA LEU A 348 13.45 1.36 -4.13
C LEU A 348 13.46 2.62 -3.24
N ILE A 349 14.54 2.87 -2.49
CA ILE A 349 14.73 4.10 -1.71
C ILE A 349 14.79 5.32 -2.63
N ILE A 350 15.53 5.23 -3.75
CA ILE A 350 15.64 6.30 -4.74
C ILE A 350 14.27 6.57 -5.40
N MET A 351 13.51 5.52 -5.68
CA MET A 351 12.14 5.62 -6.19
C MET A 351 11.14 6.11 -5.12
N GLY A 352 11.52 6.15 -3.84
CA GLY A 352 10.64 6.56 -2.75
C GLY A 352 9.51 5.57 -2.46
N CYS A 353 9.72 4.28 -2.75
CA CYS A 353 8.76 3.20 -2.49
C CYS A 353 9.38 1.97 -1.81
N SER A 354 10.51 2.14 -1.12
CA SER A 354 11.15 1.09 -0.31
C SER A 354 10.23 0.46 0.73
N ASN A 355 9.21 1.19 1.14
CA ASN A 355 8.16 0.73 2.03
C ASN A 355 7.36 -0.48 1.52
N SER A 356 7.39 -0.71 0.20
CA SER A 356 6.72 -1.84 -0.46
C SER A 356 7.36 -3.19 -0.12
N VAL A 357 8.55 -3.21 0.50
CA VAL A 357 9.18 -4.46 0.97
C VAL A 357 8.57 -4.96 2.27
N LEU A 358 7.74 -4.18 2.95
CA LEU A 358 7.28 -4.53 4.30
C LEU A 358 5.95 -5.26 4.26
N VAL A 359 5.78 -6.25 5.15
CA VAL A 359 4.46 -6.82 5.44
C VAL A 359 3.65 -5.79 6.23
N ARG A 360 2.44 -5.47 5.77
CA ARG A 360 1.65 -4.34 6.27
C ARG A 360 0.34 -4.78 6.88
N GLY A 361 0.22 -4.58 8.20
CA GLY A 361 -1.05 -4.48 8.93
C GLY A 361 -2.06 -5.58 8.66
N VAL A 362 -3.31 -5.28 9.00
CA VAL A 362 -4.48 -6.13 8.76
C VAL A 362 -5.62 -5.28 8.21
N CYS A 363 -6.01 -5.60 6.99
CA CYS A 363 -7.16 -5.07 6.27
C CYS A 363 -8.25 -6.13 6.23
N LEU A 364 -9.48 -5.77 6.60
CA LEU A 364 -10.61 -6.69 6.55
C LEU A 364 -11.16 -6.80 5.12
N ASP A 365 -11.55 -8.01 4.74
CA ASP A 365 -12.18 -8.29 3.45
C ASP A 365 -13.56 -7.65 3.38
N CYS A 366 -13.91 -7.01 2.27
CA CYS A 366 -15.17 -6.30 2.05
C CYS A 366 -15.49 -5.21 3.10
N GLU A 367 -14.48 -4.54 3.64
CA GLU A 367 -14.71 -3.44 4.58
C GLU A 367 -15.14 -2.15 3.88
N GLU A 368 -14.49 -1.80 2.77
CA GLU A 368 -14.73 -0.53 2.10
C GLU A 368 -16.06 -0.52 1.33
N PRO A 369 -16.79 0.60 1.27
CA PRO A 369 -18.06 0.68 0.55
C PRO A 369 -17.88 0.63 -0.98
N ASP A 370 -19.00 0.48 -1.70
CA ASP A 370 -19.06 0.68 -3.17
C ASP A 370 -18.00 -0.10 -3.95
N GLY A 371 -17.86 -1.40 -3.60
CA GLY A 371 -16.98 -2.36 -4.28
C GLY A 371 -15.51 -1.95 -4.38
N SER A 372 -15.09 -0.93 -3.63
CA SER A 372 -13.69 -0.50 -3.58
C SER A 372 -12.77 -1.52 -2.91
N CYS A 373 -13.35 -2.48 -2.18
CA CYS A 373 -12.65 -3.61 -1.55
C CYS A 373 -11.92 -4.54 -2.53
N VAL A 374 -12.18 -4.45 -3.84
CA VAL A 374 -11.48 -5.22 -4.89
C VAL A 374 -10.52 -4.37 -5.73
N LEU A 375 -10.26 -3.13 -5.33
CA LEU A 375 -9.32 -2.25 -6.04
C LEU A 375 -7.92 -2.35 -5.44
N PHE A 376 -6.94 -2.54 -6.31
CA PHE A 376 -5.53 -2.62 -5.93
C PHE A 376 -4.88 -1.23 -5.87
N PRO A 377 -4.21 -0.86 -4.76
CA PRO A 377 -3.65 0.49 -4.55
C PRO A 377 -2.33 0.73 -5.32
N CYS A 378 -2.27 0.45 -6.61
CA CYS A 378 -1.12 0.79 -7.46
C CYS A 378 -1.25 2.24 -7.97
N ASN A 379 -0.96 3.24 -7.13
CA ASN A 379 -1.17 4.67 -7.46
C ASN A 379 0.12 5.49 -7.47
N TYR A 380 1.27 4.90 -7.83
CA TYR A 380 2.58 5.53 -7.75
C TYR A 380 2.69 6.91 -8.45
N LEU A 381 2.53 6.94 -9.78
CA LEU A 381 2.57 8.16 -10.58
C LEU A 381 1.40 9.08 -10.28
N LYS A 382 0.19 8.53 -10.06
CA LYS A 382 -0.97 9.37 -9.72
C LYS A 382 -0.70 10.21 -8.48
N THR A 383 -0.13 9.63 -7.43
CA THR A 383 0.21 10.36 -6.20
C THR A 383 1.26 11.44 -6.48
N ILE A 384 2.30 11.14 -7.25
CA ILE A 384 3.35 12.12 -7.62
C ILE A 384 2.74 13.30 -8.41
N PHE A 385 1.93 13.02 -9.43
CA PHE A 385 1.33 14.07 -10.26
C PHE A 385 0.24 14.87 -9.54
N ASP A 386 -0.49 14.27 -8.61
CA ASP A 386 -1.48 14.97 -7.81
C ASP A 386 -0.79 15.92 -6.78
N GLN A 387 0.36 15.52 -6.23
CA GLN A 387 1.20 16.38 -5.39
C GLN A 387 1.76 17.58 -6.17
N GLU A 388 2.37 17.37 -7.34
CA GLU A 388 2.89 18.45 -8.18
C GLU A 388 1.80 19.45 -8.57
N LYS A 389 0.60 18.95 -8.87
CA LYS A 389 -0.55 19.79 -9.22
C LYS A 389 -0.95 20.67 -8.03
N SER A 390 -1.04 20.12 -6.81
CA SER A 390 -1.32 20.88 -5.60
C SER A 390 -0.32 22.03 -5.39
N ASP A 391 0.98 21.73 -5.49
CA ASP A 391 2.04 22.73 -5.31
C ASP A 391 2.01 23.83 -6.39
N THR A 392 1.70 23.46 -7.64
CA THR A 392 1.59 24.40 -8.76
C THR A 392 0.38 25.34 -8.62
N TRP A 393 -0.80 24.82 -8.28
CA TRP A 393 -1.99 25.67 -8.10
C TRP A 393 -1.85 26.61 -6.91
N HIS A 394 -1.23 26.16 -5.82
CA HIS A 394 -0.96 27.02 -4.67
C HIS A 394 -0.01 28.18 -5.02
N SER A 395 1.09 27.91 -5.72
CA SER A 395 2.03 28.97 -6.14
C SER A 395 1.42 29.98 -7.11
N LEU A 396 0.49 29.55 -7.97
CA LEU A 396 -0.26 30.44 -8.87
C LEU A 396 -1.27 31.35 -8.13
N TRP A 397 -1.91 30.86 -7.07
CA TRP A 397 -2.90 31.63 -6.31
C TRP A 397 -2.27 32.59 -5.31
N THR A 398 -1.13 32.24 -4.70
CA THR A 398 -0.46 33.10 -3.73
C THR A 398 0.52 34.09 -4.37
N GLY A 399 0.87 33.92 -5.65
CA GLY A 399 1.84 34.77 -6.35
C GLY A 399 3.25 34.72 -5.77
N VAL A 400 3.50 33.80 -4.83
CA VAL A 400 4.74 33.59 -4.09
C VAL A 400 5.23 32.19 -4.44
N ALA A 401 6.47 32.06 -4.91
CA ALA A 401 7.13 30.76 -5.02
C ALA A 401 7.04 30.05 -3.66
N THR A 402 6.36 28.92 -3.63
CA THR A 402 5.91 28.26 -2.40
C THR A 402 7.08 27.90 -1.49
N ASN A 403 7.16 28.55 -0.34
CA ASN A 403 7.77 27.92 0.83
C ASN A 403 6.78 26.86 1.33
N LYS A 404 7.23 25.60 1.42
CA LYS A 404 6.47 24.39 1.82
C LYS A 404 5.64 24.49 3.12
N LEU A 405 5.68 25.61 3.84
CA LEU A 405 5.12 25.79 5.19
C LEU A 405 3.59 25.91 5.24
N GLU A 406 2.94 26.64 4.33
CA GLU A 406 1.50 26.93 4.43
C GLU A 406 0.58 25.76 3.98
N ILE A 407 1.05 24.88 3.09
CA ILE A 407 0.25 23.78 2.53
C ILE A 407 -0.10 22.70 3.59
N SER A 408 0.71 22.55 4.65
CA SER A 408 0.43 21.52 5.67
C SER A 408 -0.73 21.84 6.60
N ASP A 409 -0.99 23.13 6.84
CA ASP A 409 -1.95 23.55 7.86
C ASP A 409 -3.38 23.54 7.31
N ILE A 410 -3.53 23.74 6.00
CA ILE A 410 -4.80 23.60 5.28
C ILE A 410 -5.19 22.10 5.15
N ASN A 411 -4.23 21.23 4.84
CA ASN A 411 -4.48 19.78 4.71
C ASN A 411 -4.77 19.09 6.05
N LYS A 412 -4.23 19.57 7.18
CA LYS A 412 -4.53 19.05 8.52
C LYS A 412 -6.01 19.20 8.91
N SER A 413 -6.66 20.28 8.48
CA SER A 413 -8.09 20.52 8.76
C SER A 413 -9.00 19.59 7.95
N ALA A 414 -8.60 19.22 6.73
CA ALA A 414 -9.35 18.29 5.88
C ALA A 414 -9.15 16.81 6.24
N ASN A 415 -7.94 16.41 6.67
CA ASN A 415 -7.60 15.02 7.03
C ASN A 415 -8.20 14.50 8.34
N THR A 416 -8.90 15.34 9.11
CA THR A 416 -9.53 14.90 10.38
C THR A 416 -10.83 14.11 10.14
N LYS A 417 -11.30 13.99 8.88
CA LYS A 417 -12.42 13.11 8.50
C LYS A 417 -11.93 12.04 7.53
N SER A 418 -12.02 10.78 7.97
CA SER A 418 -11.69 9.50 7.30
C SER A 418 -10.20 9.15 7.11
N LEU A 419 -9.65 8.42 8.09
CA LEU A 419 -8.65 7.38 7.81
C LEU A 419 -9.35 6.29 6.99
N SER A 420 -9.14 6.31 5.68
CA SER A 420 -9.54 5.24 4.77
C SER A 420 -8.31 4.87 3.97
N TYR A 421 -7.77 3.69 4.26
CA TYR A 421 -6.62 3.10 3.56
C TYR A 421 -6.88 2.87 2.07
N HIS A 422 -8.11 3.06 1.59
CA HIS A 422 -8.47 3.03 0.17
C HIS A 422 -9.51 4.11 -0.14
N SER A 423 -9.10 5.37 -0.20
CA SER A 423 -9.89 6.35 -0.96
C SER A 423 -9.07 7.57 -1.33
N VAL A 424 -8.65 7.65 -2.59
CA VAL A 424 -8.83 8.92 -3.29
C VAL A 424 -10.34 9.10 -3.35
N GLN A 425 -10.90 9.89 -2.43
CA GLN A 425 -12.31 10.27 -2.51
C GLN A 425 -12.53 10.94 -3.86
N ILE A 426 -13.37 10.33 -4.69
CA ILE A 426 -14.00 11.01 -5.80
C ILE A 426 -15.02 11.94 -5.16
N ILE A 427 -14.66 13.21 -4.98
CA ILE A 427 -15.65 14.26 -4.79
C ILE A 427 -16.32 14.45 -6.16
N GLU A 428 -17.34 13.65 -6.45
CA GLU A 428 -18.39 14.06 -7.37
C GLU A 428 -19.24 15.08 -6.61
N ASN A 429 -19.06 16.36 -6.92
CA ASN A 429 -19.98 17.39 -6.45
C ASN A 429 -21.37 17.04 -6.97
N SER A 430 -22.22 16.52 -6.09
CA SER A 430 -23.63 16.23 -6.35
C SER A 430 -24.48 17.52 -6.28
N ASP A 431 -24.07 18.57 -7.00
CA ASP A 431 -24.81 19.83 -7.10
C ASP A 431 -25.60 19.97 -8.41
N ASP A 432 -25.53 19.00 -9.33
CA ASP A 432 -26.20 19.08 -10.64
C ASP A 432 -27.54 18.29 -10.74
N LEU A 433 -28.18 17.93 -9.61
CA LEU A 433 -29.49 17.26 -9.62
C LEU A 433 -30.66 18.04 -8.98
N LYS A 434 -30.51 19.35 -8.75
CA LYS A 434 -31.63 20.21 -8.36
C LYS A 434 -31.65 21.52 -9.14
N ASN A 435 -31.87 21.42 -10.44
CA ASN A 435 -32.52 22.46 -11.24
C ASN A 435 -32.82 21.87 -12.62
N ASN A 436 -33.97 21.21 -12.75
CA ASN A 436 -34.81 21.27 -13.95
C ASN A 436 -36.11 20.48 -13.73
N ASN A 437 -37.21 21.23 -13.79
CA ASN A 437 -38.56 20.81 -14.20
C ASN A 437 -39.40 19.97 -13.22
N VAL A 438 -40.10 20.67 -12.34
CA VAL A 438 -41.47 20.31 -11.97
C VAL A 438 -42.40 21.38 -12.54
N GLU A 439 -42.74 21.24 -13.82
CA GLU A 439 -43.96 21.83 -14.36
C GLU A 439 -45.12 20.87 -14.13
N ARG A 440 -46.20 21.43 -13.58
CA ARG A 440 -47.50 20.80 -13.37
C ARG A 440 -48.05 20.27 -14.68
N ILE A 441 -48.62 19.06 -14.68
CA ILE A 441 -49.93 18.77 -15.30
C ILE A 441 -50.60 17.69 -14.44
N GLY A 442 -51.73 18.03 -13.82
CA GLY A 442 -52.71 17.06 -13.36
C GLY A 442 -53.68 16.72 -14.49
N ILE A 443 -54.43 15.62 -14.35
CA ILE A 443 -55.87 15.47 -14.63
C ILE A 443 -56.23 13.99 -14.44
N SER A 444 -57.35 13.81 -13.73
CA SER A 444 -58.24 12.64 -13.56
C SER A 444 -57.66 11.34 -12.97
#